data_AF-A9U7X8-F1
#
_entry.id   AF-A9U7X8-F1
#
_cell.length_a   1.000
_cell.length_b   1.000
_cell.length_c   1.000
_cell.angle_alpha   90.00
_cell.angle_beta   90.00
_cell.angle_gamma   90.00
#
_symmetry.space_group_name_H-M   'P 1'
#
loop_
_entity.id
_entity.type
_entity.pdbx_description
1 polymer ?
#
loop_
_entity_poly.entity_id
_entity_poly.type
_entity_poly.pdbx_seq_one_letter_code
_entity_poly.pdbx_strand_id
1 'polypeptide(L)'
;MPKTSEQLYQVLRAFKLKDPNGNGLQDEIPLSGAMNSWHTETPITFMCMTALSEWLPSSRNGGKGLRYIHKLFRGGLIDPEVFTQSLDGLVETASRKDNVLGAVTTGFARMVFDSNTGIRSRNYEAVPPLIGPSGYQTAGYFSSFDRAAFAVTDKATAAEAAAALRLADFLMTEEATILNEWGPKNKWWRKGRPGEYDEHGRPAKYWLDPEFSSSSAQNDVWAQMGLLYRDRDLRESWAVTESPGSFVDYEHRLYEETLRKYAGKEPDEVYPDYIFMDTSAAEEAARLKVPIDEYIQTNLVQFITGVKDTVADWDDYVAGLKQLKLDRYMEIHQNAYDAYKQK
;
A
#
# COMPACT_ATOMS: atom_id res chain seq x y z
N MET A 1 4.09 -20.36 5.58
CA MET A 1 3.61 -19.28 4.70
C MET A 1 2.92 -19.86 3.46
N PRO A 2 1.69 -19.46 3.09
CA PRO A 2 1.03 -19.94 1.87
C PRO A 2 1.68 -19.39 0.60
N LYS A 3 1.69 -20.20 -0.47
CA LYS A 3 2.19 -19.83 -1.81
C LYS A 3 1.09 -19.67 -2.86
N THR A 4 -0.08 -20.24 -2.60
CA THR A 4 -1.23 -20.20 -3.51
C THR A 4 -2.46 -19.66 -2.78
N SER A 5 -3.45 -19.17 -3.54
CA SER A 5 -4.74 -18.78 -2.96
C SER A 5 -5.40 -19.93 -2.21
N GLU A 6 -5.37 -21.15 -2.73
CA GLU A 6 -5.94 -22.32 -2.03
C GLU A 6 -5.19 -22.65 -0.73
N GLN A 7 -3.85 -22.55 -0.69
CA GLN A 7 -3.10 -22.72 0.54
C GLN A 7 -3.45 -21.64 1.57
N LEU A 8 -3.64 -20.39 1.13
CA LEU A 8 -4.09 -19.34 2.01
C LEU A 8 -5.48 -19.66 2.57
N TYR A 9 -6.42 -20.13 1.76
CA TYR A 9 -7.74 -20.57 2.24
C TYR A 9 -7.61 -21.62 3.35
N GLN A 10 -6.74 -22.62 3.19
CA GLN A 10 -6.51 -23.64 4.23
C GLN A 10 -5.89 -23.05 5.50
N VAL A 11 -4.98 -22.08 5.39
CA VAL A 11 -4.40 -21.36 6.53
C VAL A 11 -5.46 -20.56 7.28
N LEU A 12 -6.27 -19.76 6.58
CA LEU A 12 -7.36 -18.98 7.17
C LEU A 12 -8.38 -19.91 7.86
N ARG A 13 -8.70 -21.05 7.24
CA ARG A 13 -9.55 -22.06 7.88
C ARG A 13 -8.92 -22.65 9.14
N ALA A 14 -7.61 -22.88 9.14
CA ALA A 14 -6.92 -23.38 10.33
C ALA A 14 -6.97 -22.36 11.47
N PHE A 15 -6.78 -21.06 11.19
CA PHE A 15 -6.93 -20.01 12.20
C PHE A 15 -8.32 -20.03 12.82
N LYS A 16 -9.38 -20.14 12.02
CA LYS A 16 -10.77 -20.19 12.52
C LYS A 16 -11.07 -21.40 13.41
N LEU A 17 -10.47 -22.56 13.10
CA LEU A 17 -10.97 -23.85 13.59
C LEU A 17 -10.07 -24.53 14.62
N LYS A 18 -8.84 -24.04 14.82
CA LYS A 18 -7.82 -24.75 15.60
C LYS A 18 -7.34 -24.01 16.84
N ASP A 19 -7.99 -22.92 17.24
CA ASP A 19 -7.62 -22.15 18.45
C ASP A 19 -6.10 -21.87 18.51
N PRO A 20 -5.50 -21.24 17.48
CA PRO A 20 -4.07 -20.93 17.49
C PRO A 20 -3.65 -20.03 18.66
N ASN A 21 -4.57 -19.28 19.28
CA ASN A 21 -4.24 -18.46 20.44
C ASN A 21 -4.25 -19.26 21.76
N GLY A 22 -4.89 -20.44 21.79
CA GLY A 22 -4.87 -21.41 22.88
C GLY A 22 -5.74 -21.06 24.07
N ASN A 23 -6.75 -20.20 23.90
CA ASN A 23 -7.63 -19.76 24.98
C ASN A 23 -8.87 -20.64 25.17
N GLY A 24 -9.08 -21.64 24.32
CA GLY A 24 -10.21 -22.56 24.34
C GLY A 24 -11.51 -21.99 23.77
N LEU A 25 -11.46 -20.81 23.14
CA LEU A 25 -12.56 -20.15 22.45
C LEU A 25 -12.34 -20.23 20.93
N GLN A 26 -13.39 -20.01 20.15
CA GLN A 26 -13.27 -19.76 18.70
C GLN A 26 -13.47 -18.27 18.43
N ASP A 27 -12.55 -17.47 18.93
CA ASP A 27 -12.58 -16.01 18.82
C ASP A 27 -11.61 -15.47 17.74
N GLU A 28 -10.90 -16.35 17.04
CA GLU A 28 -10.03 -15.95 15.94
C GLU A 28 -10.78 -15.30 14.78
N ILE A 29 -10.18 -14.21 14.32
CA ILE A 29 -10.54 -13.45 13.13
C ILE A 29 -9.49 -13.78 12.06
N PRO A 30 -9.79 -14.67 11.09
CA PRO A 30 -8.75 -15.20 10.20
C PRO A 30 -8.14 -14.16 9.28
N LEU A 31 -8.93 -13.26 8.70
CA LEU A 31 -8.49 -12.15 7.87
C LEU A 31 -9.30 -10.90 8.17
N SER A 32 -8.62 -9.80 8.49
CA SER A 32 -9.23 -8.48 8.70
C SER A 32 -8.47 -7.37 7.98
N GLY A 33 -8.98 -6.15 8.07
CA GLY A 33 -8.47 -4.94 7.42
C GLY A 33 -9.33 -3.73 7.77
N ALA A 34 -8.99 -2.58 7.19
CA ALA A 34 -9.67 -1.32 7.50
C ALA A 34 -9.95 -0.53 6.23
N MET A 35 -10.96 0.33 6.27
CA MET A 35 -11.27 1.23 5.18
C MET A 35 -10.41 2.50 5.20
N ASN A 36 -10.25 3.13 4.03
CA ASN A 36 -9.71 4.48 3.89
C ASN A 36 -8.33 4.68 4.52
N SER A 37 -7.51 3.63 4.54
CA SER A 37 -6.12 3.69 5.00
C SER A 37 -5.20 2.94 4.04
N TRP A 38 -3.91 3.22 4.15
CA TRP A 38 -2.93 2.83 3.14
C TRP A 38 -2.79 1.29 3.05
N HIS A 39 -3.26 0.73 1.94
CA HIS A 39 -3.30 -0.72 1.65
C HIS A 39 -3.96 -1.57 2.73
N THR A 40 -4.94 -1.01 3.46
CA THR A 40 -5.67 -1.76 4.50
C THR A 40 -6.97 -2.38 3.99
N GLU A 41 -7.47 -1.93 2.85
CA GLU A 41 -8.78 -2.32 2.31
C GLU A 41 -8.75 -3.77 1.83
N THR A 42 -9.38 -4.67 2.58
CA THR A 42 -9.25 -6.11 2.34
C THR A 42 -9.68 -6.53 0.95
N PRO A 43 -10.86 -6.17 0.42
CA PRO A 43 -11.28 -6.64 -0.90
C PRO A 43 -10.30 -6.24 -2.00
N ILE A 44 -9.88 -4.97 -2.03
CA ILE A 44 -9.02 -4.41 -3.09
C ILE A 44 -7.59 -4.90 -2.93
N THR A 45 -7.03 -4.80 -1.74
CA THR A 45 -5.66 -5.26 -1.45
C THR A 45 -5.54 -6.76 -1.70
N PHE A 46 -6.56 -7.54 -1.36
CA PHE A 46 -6.56 -8.97 -1.59
C PHE A 46 -6.73 -9.34 -3.06
N MET A 47 -7.56 -8.61 -3.83
CA MET A 47 -7.64 -8.77 -5.30
C MET A 47 -6.29 -8.47 -5.96
N CYS A 48 -5.58 -7.43 -5.52
CA CYS A 48 -4.25 -7.09 -6.02
C CYS A 48 -3.17 -8.14 -5.65
N MET A 49 -3.21 -8.71 -4.42
CA MET A 49 -2.18 -9.66 -3.94
C MET A 49 -2.38 -11.11 -4.36
N THR A 50 -3.60 -11.51 -4.71
CA THR A 50 -3.93 -12.92 -4.98
C THR A 50 -3.79 -13.31 -6.45
N ALA A 51 -3.30 -12.39 -7.28
CA ALA A 51 -3.11 -12.60 -8.71
C ALA A 51 -4.37 -13.22 -9.36
N LEU A 52 -5.55 -12.83 -8.85
CA LEU A 52 -6.85 -13.14 -9.43
C LEU A 52 -6.97 -12.28 -10.68
N SER A 53 -6.19 -12.69 -11.68
CA SER A 53 -5.98 -12.21 -13.05
C SER A 53 -6.79 -10.99 -13.43
N GLU A 54 -6.11 -9.93 -13.84
CA GLU A 54 -6.69 -8.87 -14.67
C GLU A 54 -7.91 -8.21 -14.03
N TRP A 55 -7.86 -7.82 -12.76
CA TRP A 55 -8.93 -7.00 -12.19
C TRP A 55 -8.92 -5.61 -12.87
N LEU A 56 -9.55 -5.54 -14.03
CA LEU A 56 -10.30 -4.37 -14.44
C LEU A 56 -11.72 -4.58 -13.93
N PRO A 57 -12.39 -3.55 -13.40
CA PRO A 57 -13.77 -3.62 -12.94
C PRO A 57 -14.73 -4.27 -13.96
N SER A 58 -14.45 -4.16 -15.26
CA SER A 58 -15.25 -4.77 -16.34
C SER A 58 -14.67 -6.05 -16.94
N SER A 59 -13.54 -6.55 -16.44
CA SER A 59 -12.87 -7.74 -17.01
C SER A 59 -13.70 -9.01 -16.84
N ARG A 60 -13.57 -9.93 -17.80
CA ARG A 60 -14.16 -11.27 -17.70
C ARG A 60 -13.63 -12.08 -16.50
N ASN A 61 -12.45 -11.70 -15.99
CA ASN A 61 -11.81 -12.38 -14.87
C ASN A 61 -12.15 -11.77 -13.50
N GLY A 62 -12.65 -10.53 -13.43
CA GLY A 62 -13.07 -9.88 -12.19
C GLY A 62 -14.08 -10.69 -11.38
N GLY A 63 -15.04 -11.33 -12.04
CA GLY A 63 -16.00 -12.23 -11.39
C GLY A 63 -15.37 -13.45 -10.71
N LYS A 64 -14.23 -13.98 -11.20
CA LYS A 64 -13.52 -15.10 -10.55
C LYS A 64 -12.87 -14.65 -9.25
N GLY A 65 -12.29 -13.46 -9.23
CA GLY A 65 -11.69 -12.87 -8.03
C GLY A 65 -12.71 -12.71 -6.92
N LEU A 66 -13.86 -12.13 -7.26
CA LEU A 66 -14.97 -11.93 -6.33
C LEU A 66 -15.58 -13.24 -5.84
N ARG A 67 -15.64 -14.30 -6.66
CA ARG A 67 -16.06 -15.63 -6.18
C ARG A 67 -15.17 -16.17 -5.09
N TYR A 68 -13.86 -15.99 -5.23
CA TYR A 68 -12.92 -16.46 -4.22
C TYR A 68 -13.10 -15.67 -2.91
N ILE A 69 -13.23 -14.34 -2.99
CA ILE A 69 -13.47 -13.50 -1.80
C ILE A 69 -14.82 -13.84 -1.16
N HIS A 70 -15.87 -14.03 -1.96
CA HIS A 70 -17.18 -14.50 -1.48
C HIS A 70 -17.07 -15.86 -0.78
N LYS A 71 -16.29 -16.83 -1.31
CA LYS A 71 -16.02 -18.12 -0.64
C LYS A 71 -15.38 -17.92 0.72
N LEU A 72 -14.44 -16.97 0.86
CA LEU A 72 -13.83 -16.65 2.16
C LEU A 72 -14.83 -16.00 3.11
N PHE A 73 -15.58 -15.02 2.63
CA PHE A 73 -16.58 -14.29 3.42
C PHE A 73 -17.68 -15.22 3.94
N ARG A 74 -18.30 -16.01 3.04
CA ARG A 74 -19.32 -17.01 3.40
C ARG A 74 -18.78 -18.07 4.37
N GLY A 75 -17.49 -18.38 4.29
CA GLY A 75 -16.80 -19.29 5.21
C GLY A 75 -16.52 -18.68 6.60
N GLY A 76 -16.87 -17.41 6.82
CA GLY A 76 -16.53 -16.65 8.02
C GLY A 76 -15.02 -16.48 8.20
N LEU A 77 -14.27 -16.44 7.09
CA LEU A 77 -12.81 -16.27 7.07
C LEU A 77 -12.38 -14.82 6.89
N ILE A 78 -13.31 -13.95 6.48
CA ILE A 78 -13.12 -12.50 6.43
C ILE A 78 -13.98 -11.89 7.52
N ASP A 79 -13.39 -10.98 8.28
CA ASP A 79 -14.06 -10.14 9.25
C ASP A 79 -15.17 -9.31 8.58
N PRO A 80 -16.44 -9.38 9.01
CA PRO A 80 -17.49 -8.53 8.45
C PRO A 80 -17.24 -7.04 8.65
N GLU A 81 -16.44 -6.65 9.65
CA GLU A 81 -16.14 -5.25 9.93
C GLU A 81 -15.18 -4.62 8.90
N VAL A 82 -14.55 -5.39 7.99
CA VAL A 82 -13.67 -4.83 6.95
C VAL A 82 -14.34 -3.80 6.03
N PHE A 83 -15.68 -3.78 5.99
CA PHE A 83 -16.48 -2.83 5.20
C PHE A 83 -16.89 -1.57 5.99
N THR A 84 -16.51 -1.46 7.26
CA THR A 84 -16.98 -0.38 8.14
C THR A 84 -15.92 0.13 9.11
N GLN A 85 -14.93 -0.69 9.50
CA GLN A 85 -13.95 -0.32 10.51
C GLN A 85 -12.86 0.61 10.00
N SER A 86 -12.41 1.52 10.87
CA SER A 86 -11.24 2.36 10.67
C SER A 86 -9.95 1.63 11.02
N LEU A 87 -8.81 2.21 10.66
CA LEU A 87 -7.51 1.70 11.11
C LEU A 87 -7.43 1.65 12.65
N ASP A 88 -7.96 2.66 13.35
CA ASP A 88 -7.95 2.69 14.82
C ASP A 88 -8.75 1.53 15.42
N GLY A 89 -9.91 1.17 14.84
CA GLY A 89 -10.68 0.00 15.28
C GLY A 89 -9.94 -1.32 15.05
N LEU A 90 -9.22 -1.42 13.93
CA LEU A 90 -8.35 -2.57 13.65
C LEU A 90 -7.17 -2.64 14.62
N VAL A 91 -6.55 -1.50 14.96
CA VAL A 91 -5.48 -1.39 15.98
C VAL A 91 -5.99 -1.79 17.36
N GLU A 92 -7.20 -1.39 17.75
CA GLU A 92 -7.84 -1.80 19.00
C GLU A 92 -8.02 -3.32 19.05
N THR A 93 -8.53 -3.92 17.97
CA THR A 93 -8.65 -5.38 17.84
C THR A 93 -7.28 -6.07 17.90
N ALA A 94 -6.29 -5.52 17.21
CA ALA A 94 -4.92 -6.01 17.22
C ALA A 94 -4.22 -5.87 18.58
N SER A 95 -4.73 -5.01 19.47
CA SER A 95 -4.18 -4.75 20.80
C SER A 95 -4.86 -5.56 21.92
N ARG A 96 -5.91 -6.34 21.60
CA ARG A 96 -6.56 -7.24 22.55
C ARG A 96 -5.53 -8.18 23.18
N LYS A 97 -5.68 -8.50 24.48
CA LYS A 97 -4.75 -9.38 25.19
C LYS A 97 -4.64 -10.74 24.49
N ASP A 98 -5.78 -11.30 24.12
CA ASP A 98 -5.90 -12.51 23.33
C ASP A 98 -5.59 -12.17 21.86
N ASN A 99 -4.57 -12.80 21.28
CA ASN A 99 -4.11 -12.52 19.92
C ASN A 99 -5.07 -13.16 18.90
N VAL A 100 -6.18 -12.47 18.64
CA VAL A 100 -7.28 -13.00 17.82
C VAL A 100 -7.09 -12.84 16.31
N LEU A 101 -6.20 -11.97 15.85
CA LEU A 101 -5.99 -11.73 14.42
C LEU A 101 -5.10 -12.83 13.80
N GLY A 102 -5.56 -13.45 12.71
CA GLY A 102 -4.77 -14.43 11.96
C GLY A 102 -3.91 -13.78 10.87
N ALA A 103 -4.56 -12.99 10.01
CA ALA A 103 -3.94 -12.24 8.92
C ALA A 103 -4.62 -10.87 8.78
N VAL A 104 -3.87 -9.89 8.26
CA VAL A 104 -4.35 -8.52 8.10
C VAL A 104 -3.88 -7.97 6.76
N THR A 105 -4.77 -7.26 6.05
CA THR A 105 -4.36 -6.39 4.94
C THR A 105 -3.91 -5.04 5.49
N THR A 106 -2.67 -4.65 5.20
CA THR A 106 -2.08 -3.39 5.64
C THR A 106 -0.87 -3.04 4.76
N GLY A 107 -0.55 -1.75 4.61
CA GLY A 107 0.67 -1.31 3.92
C GLY A 107 1.94 -1.80 4.60
N PHE A 108 1.94 -1.85 5.93
CA PHE A 108 3.01 -2.47 6.70
C PHE A 108 2.53 -2.84 8.11
N ALA A 109 3.07 -3.92 8.68
CA ALA A 109 2.65 -4.47 9.97
C ALA A 109 2.56 -3.46 11.13
N ARG A 110 3.45 -2.46 11.21
CA ARG A 110 3.46 -1.44 12.29
C ARG A 110 2.25 -0.48 12.24
N MET A 111 1.55 -0.36 11.11
CA MET A 111 0.28 0.39 11.07
C MET A 111 -0.79 -0.22 11.97
N VAL A 112 -0.75 -1.54 12.16
CA VAL A 112 -1.78 -2.29 12.91
C VAL A 112 -1.25 -2.79 14.24
N PHE A 113 -0.01 -3.28 14.26
CA PHE A 113 0.63 -3.84 15.45
C PHE A 113 1.64 -2.83 16.00
N ASP A 114 1.14 -1.77 16.64
CA ASP A 114 1.96 -0.69 17.20
C ASP A 114 3.10 -1.25 18.07
N SER A 115 4.28 -0.68 17.87
CA SER A 115 5.46 -0.72 18.73
C SER A 115 5.16 -0.56 20.24
N ASN A 116 4.16 0.23 20.63
CA ASN A 116 3.90 0.55 22.05
C ASN A 116 3.06 -0.50 22.79
N THR A 117 2.33 -1.37 22.09
CA THR A 117 1.46 -2.39 22.71
C THR A 117 2.15 -3.75 22.88
N GLY A 118 3.42 -3.84 22.46
CA GLY A 118 4.31 -4.99 22.63
C GLY A 118 4.98 -5.43 21.33
N ILE A 119 5.77 -6.50 21.40
CA ILE A 119 6.53 -7.08 20.27
C ILE A 119 5.59 -7.86 19.30
N ARG A 120 4.28 -7.57 19.27
CA ARG A 120 3.29 -8.36 18.52
C ARG A 120 3.56 -8.32 17.01
N SER A 121 4.08 -7.22 16.49
CA SER A 121 4.47 -7.10 15.08
C SER A 121 5.50 -8.13 14.63
N ARG A 122 6.28 -8.74 15.55
CA ARG A 122 7.23 -9.83 15.24
C ARG A 122 6.57 -11.20 15.07
N ASN A 123 5.33 -11.36 15.53
CA ASN A 123 4.56 -12.60 15.35
C ASN A 123 3.88 -12.68 13.97
N TYR A 124 3.89 -11.57 13.23
CA TYR A 124 3.36 -11.48 11.88
C TYR A 124 4.51 -11.38 10.90
N GLU A 125 4.30 -11.86 9.67
CA GLU A 125 5.29 -11.87 8.61
C GLU A 125 4.59 -11.53 7.28
N ALA A 126 5.29 -10.87 6.35
CA ALA A 126 4.69 -10.52 5.08
C ALA A 126 4.27 -11.77 4.29
N VAL A 127 3.06 -11.76 3.73
CA VAL A 127 2.58 -12.85 2.86
C VAL A 127 3.08 -12.58 1.45
N PRO A 128 3.89 -13.47 0.83
CA PRO A 128 4.37 -13.26 -0.52
C PRO A 128 3.20 -13.22 -1.52
N PRO A 129 3.38 -12.61 -2.70
CA PRO A 129 2.40 -12.66 -3.79
C PRO A 129 1.92 -14.09 -4.01
N LEU A 130 0.62 -14.31 -4.02
CA LEU A 130 0.07 -15.66 -4.13
C LEU A 130 -0.09 -16.04 -5.60
N ILE A 131 0.16 -17.31 -5.90
CA ILE A 131 -0.17 -17.89 -7.19
C ILE A 131 -1.69 -18.11 -7.22
N GLY A 132 -2.36 -17.39 -8.12
CA GLY A 132 -3.79 -17.53 -8.36
C GLY A 132 -4.14 -18.82 -9.13
N PRO A 133 -5.41 -19.18 -9.27
CA PRO A 133 -5.84 -20.37 -10.00
C PRO A 133 -5.44 -20.38 -11.49
N SER A 134 -5.17 -19.22 -12.08
CA SER A 134 -4.67 -19.07 -13.44
C SER A 134 -3.15 -19.32 -13.57
N GLY A 135 -2.44 -19.49 -12.45
CA GLY A 135 -0.98 -19.52 -12.42
C GLY A 135 -0.31 -18.15 -12.41
N TYR A 136 -1.08 -17.06 -12.55
CA TYR A 136 -0.56 -15.69 -12.44
C TYR A 136 -0.07 -15.41 -11.01
N GLN A 137 0.99 -14.62 -10.89
CA GLN A 137 1.58 -14.18 -9.63
C GLN A 137 2.18 -12.79 -9.85
N THR A 138 1.76 -11.79 -9.08
CA THR A 138 2.32 -10.43 -9.18
C THR A 138 2.30 -9.72 -7.83
N ALA A 139 3.28 -8.85 -7.61
CA ALA A 139 3.32 -7.90 -6.52
C ALA A 139 2.70 -6.57 -6.98
N GLY A 140 2.05 -5.85 -6.06
CA GLY A 140 1.75 -4.44 -6.30
C GLY A 140 3.05 -3.68 -6.52
N TYR A 141 3.08 -2.81 -7.53
CA TYR A 141 4.22 -1.98 -7.85
C TYR A 141 3.74 -0.56 -8.15
N PHE A 142 4.44 0.42 -7.58
CA PHE A 142 4.11 1.84 -7.69
C PHE A 142 5.28 2.56 -8.34
N SER A 143 4.97 3.46 -9.26
CA SER A 143 5.98 4.26 -9.95
C SER A 143 6.56 5.32 -9.00
N SER A 144 7.85 5.62 -9.13
CA SER A 144 8.59 6.45 -8.17
C SER A 144 8.30 7.97 -8.22
N PHE A 145 7.24 8.40 -8.92
CA PHE A 145 6.87 9.81 -9.05
C PHE A 145 5.49 10.04 -8.46
N ASP A 146 5.41 10.73 -7.33
CA ASP A 146 4.27 10.60 -6.41
C ASP A 146 3.41 11.88 -6.26
N ARG A 147 3.67 12.99 -6.98
CA ARG A 147 2.75 14.16 -7.15
C ARG A 147 3.43 15.45 -7.61
N ALA A 148 2.63 16.36 -8.16
CA ALA A 148 2.97 17.78 -8.23
C ALA A 148 2.94 18.40 -6.81
N ALA A 149 4.12 18.75 -6.26
CA ALA A 149 4.26 19.30 -4.91
C ALA A 149 4.58 20.80 -4.87
N PHE A 150 4.75 21.45 -6.03
CA PHE A 150 5.20 22.84 -6.13
C PHE A 150 4.69 23.50 -7.42
N ALA A 151 4.28 24.78 -7.33
CA ALA A 151 3.89 25.60 -8.47
C ALA A 151 4.25 27.07 -8.25
N VAL A 152 4.62 27.76 -9.34
CA VAL A 152 4.78 29.22 -9.37
C VAL A 152 3.55 29.80 -10.06
N THR A 153 2.88 30.75 -9.41
CA THR A 153 1.68 31.39 -9.96
C THR A 153 2.03 32.56 -10.87
N ASP A 154 1.08 32.98 -11.69
CA ASP A 154 1.15 34.16 -12.57
C ASP A 154 1.28 35.50 -11.82
N LYS A 155 1.09 35.50 -10.49
CA LYS A 155 1.27 36.67 -9.63
C LYS A 155 2.73 36.93 -9.26
N ALA A 156 3.62 35.96 -9.45
CA ALA A 156 5.03 36.12 -9.12
C ALA A 156 5.73 37.02 -10.15
N THR A 157 6.50 38.00 -9.67
CA THR A 157 7.47 38.69 -10.53
C THR A 157 8.53 37.70 -11.02
N ALA A 158 9.24 38.05 -12.11
CA ALA A 158 10.32 37.21 -12.62
C ALA A 158 11.41 36.92 -11.57
N ALA A 159 11.69 37.89 -10.68
CA ALA A 159 12.65 37.72 -9.60
C ALA A 159 12.15 36.73 -8.53
N GLU A 160 10.88 36.82 -8.14
CA GLU A 160 10.27 35.88 -7.19
C GLU A 160 10.16 34.47 -7.77
N ALA A 161 9.77 34.35 -9.04
CA ALA A 161 9.75 33.08 -9.76
C ALA A 161 11.14 32.43 -9.79
N ALA A 162 12.19 33.19 -10.12
CA ALA A 162 13.56 32.69 -10.11
C ALA A 162 14.02 32.27 -8.70
N ALA A 163 13.65 33.01 -7.66
CA ALA A 163 13.95 32.64 -6.27
C ALA A 163 13.23 31.35 -5.85
N ALA A 164 11.95 31.21 -6.22
CA ALA A 164 11.15 30.03 -5.90
C ALA A 164 11.70 28.78 -6.62
N LEU A 165 12.15 28.92 -7.87
CA LEU A 165 12.80 27.83 -8.60
C LEU A 165 14.15 27.42 -7.99
N ARG A 166 14.95 28.37 -7.49
CA ARG A 166 16.18 28.04 -6.74
C ARG A 166 15.90 27.28 -5.45
N LEU A 167 14.81 27.62 -4.75
CA LEU A 167 14.38 26.87 -3.58
C LEU A 167 13.94 25.46 -3.97
N ALA A 168 13.15 25.31 -5.05
CA ALA A 168 12.74 24.01 -5.55
C ALA A 168 13.95 23.12 -5.91
N ASP A 169 14.96 23.68 -6.58
CA ASP A 169 16.22 23.00 -6.90
C ASP A 169 16.96 22.54 -5.63
N PHE A 170 17.08 23.44 -4.63
CA PHE A 170 17.67 23.08 -3.34
C PHE A 170 16.91 21.94 -2.65
N LEU A 171 15.58 21.96 -2.64
CA LEU A 171 14.75 20.93 -2.00
C LEU A 171 14.93 19.54 -2.62
N MET A 172 15.39 19.46 -3.87
CA MET A 172 15.71 18.21 -4.56
C MET A 172 17.14 17.72 -4.29
N THR A 173 17.96 18.48 -3.56
CA THR A 173 19.28 18.01 -3.15
C THR A 173 19.18 16.94 -2.06
N GLU A 174 20.23 16.13 -1.95
CA GLU A 174 20.33 15.15 -0.88
C GLU A 174 20.29 15.81 0.51
N GLU A 175 20.95 16.96 0.68
CA GLU A 175 20.95 17.69 1.96
C GLU A 175 19.54 18.06 2.40
N ALA A 176 18.76 18.66 1.50
CA ALA A 176 17.39 19.04 1.79
C ALA A 176 16.47 17.82 1.94
N THR A 177 16.71 16.74 1.19
CA THR A 177 15.98 15.48 1.34
C THR A 177 16.20 14.88 2.72
N ILE A 178 17.45 14.82 3.20
CA ILE A 178 17.75 14.33 4.55
C ILE A 178 17.14 15.23 5.63
N LEU A 179 17.17 16.56 5.43
CA LEU A 179 16.52 17.50 6.35
C LEU A 179 14.99 17.30 6.38
N ASN A 180 14.35 17.08 5.22
CA ASN A 180 12.92 16.86 5.11
C ASN A 180 12.48 15.58 5.84
N GLU A 181 13.20 14.48 5.64
CA GLU A 181 12.85 13.17 6.20
C GLU A 181 13.27 13.00 7.66
N TRP A 182 14.49 13.42 8.01
CA TRP A 182 15.14 13.04 9.28
C TRP A 182 15.51 14.25 10.15
N GLY A 183 15.31 15.46 9.65
CA GLY A 183 15.44 16.68 10.43
C GLY A 183 16.88 17.17 10.58
N PRO A 184 17.16 18.02 11.59
CA PRO A 184 18.48 18.61 11.75
C PRO A 184 19.57 17.57 12.03
N LYS A 185 20.72 17.74 11.38
CA LYS A 185 21.91 16.92 11.62
C LYS A 185 22.28 16.93 13.10
N ASN A 186 22.68 15.75 13.61
CA ASN A 186 23.03 15.47 15.00
C ASN A 186 21.87 15.56 16.01
N LYS A 187 20.62 15.73 15.56
CA LYS A 187 19.45 15.53 16.42
C LYS A 187 18.98 14.09 16.37
N TRP A 188 18.66 13.62 15.16
CA TRP A 188 18.14 12.26 14.92
C TRP A 188 19.02 11.42 14.02
N TRP A 189 19.98 12.04 13.33
CA TRP A 189 20.86 11.33 12.41
C TRP A 189 22.25 11.94 12.42
N ARG A 190 23.22 11.17 11.93
CA ARG A 190 24.59 11.63 11.68
C ARG A 190 25.16 10.93 10.46
N LYS A 191 26.35 11.35 10.03
CA LYS A 191 27.13 10.57 9.06
C LYS A 191 27.52 9.21 9.64
N GLY A 192 27.61 8.21 8.76
CA GLY A 192 28.10 6.89 9.12
C GLY A 192 29.55 6.93 9.61
N ARG A 193 29.91 5.98 10.46
CA ARG A 193 31.25 5.81 11.06
C ARG A 193 31.91 4.55 10.52
N PRO A 194 33.25 4.43 10.61
CA PRO A 194 33.93 3.17 10.33
C PRO A 194 33.34 2.02 11.13
N GLY A 195 33.02 0.91 10.45
CA GLY A 195 32.37 -0.26 11.03
C GLY A 195 30.83 -0.25 10.97
N GLU A 196 30.21 0.81 10.47
CA GLU A 196 28.78 0.85 10.16
C GLU A 196 28.58 0.56 8.67
N TYR A 197 27.66 -0.35 8.36
CA TYR A 197 27.41 -0.82 7.01
C TYR A 197 25.96 -0.63 6.61
N ASP A 198 25.75 -0.39 5.33
CA ASP A 198 24.43 -0.24 4.73
C ASP A 198 23.84 -1.59 4.32
N GLU A 199 22.65 -1.57 3.69
CA GLU A 199 21.92 -2.78 3.27
C GLU A 199 22.72 -3.67 2.29
N HIS A 200 23.74 -3.09 1.63
CA HIS A 200 24.62 -3.79 0.68
C HIS A 200 25.96 -4.20 1.29
N GLY A 201 26.16 -3.98 2.58
CA GLY A 201 27.44 -4.20 3.26
C GLY A 201 28.52 -3.18 2.89
N ARG A 202 28.16 -2.05 2.26
CA ARG A 202 29.08 -0.94 1.97
C ARG A 202 29.19 -0.06 3.21
N PRO A 203 30.25 0.77 3.36
CA PRO A 203 30.29 1.76 4.43
C PRO A 203 29.04 2.66 4.39
N ALA A 204 28.31 2.71 5.51
CA ALA A 204 27.08 3.49 5.58
C ALA A 204 27.36 4.99 5.40
N LYS A 205 26.50 5.67 4.66
CA LYS A 205 26.57 7.11 4.45
C LYS A 205 26.01 7.88 5.65
N TYR A 206 24.94 7.34 6.22
CA TYR A 206 24.18 7.92 7.32
C TYR A 206 23.88 6.87 8.39
N TRP A 207 23.65 7.34 9.60
CA TRP A 207 23.11 6.55 10.71
C TRP A 207 21.92 7.32 11.28
N LEU A 208 20.81 6.62 11.50
CA LEU A 208 19.61 7.16 12.13
C LEU A 208 19.54 6.68 13.58
N ASP A 209 19.12 7.56 14.47
CA ASP A 209 18.86 7.24 15.86
C ASP A 209 17.65 6.29 15.97
N PRO A 210 17.80 5.10 16.58
CA PRO A 210 16.70 4.17 16.80
C PRO A 210 15.49 4.79 17.52
N GLU A 211 15.68 5.86 18.30
CA GLU A 211 14.62 6.55 19.02
C GLU A 211 13.79 7.52 18.15
N PHE A 212 14.17 7.79 16.90
CA PHE A 212 13.50 8.77 16.02
C PHE A 212 11.97 8.62 15.97
N SER A 213 11.47 7.38 15.91
CA SER A 213 10.03 7.10 15.81
C SER A 213 9.28 7.00 17.14
N SER A 214 9.97 7.16 18.27
CA SER A 214 9.33 7.11 19.60
C SER A 214 8.64 8.43 19.97
N SER A 215 8.93 9.52 19.23
CA SER A 215 8.30 10.82 19.40
C SER A 215 7.09 10.98 18.47
N SER A 216 5.87 10.78 18.99
CA SER A 216 4.63 10.89 18.22
C SER A 216 4.20 12.33 17.91
N ALA A 217 4.89 13.33 18.44
CA ALA A 217 4.71 14.74 18.11
C ALA A 217 6.06 15.45 18.08
N GLN A 218 6.63 15.61 16.89
CA GLN A 218 7.85 16.38 16.66
C GLN A 218 7.68 17.33 15.47
N ASN A 219 8.38 18.45 15.51
CA ASN A 219 8.38 19.51 14.50
C ASN A 219 9.74 19.64 13.80
N ASP A 220 10.56 18.59 13.86
CA ASP A 220 11.90 18.55 13.29
C ASP A 220 11.92 18.17 11.82
N VAL A 221 10.87 17.51 11.34
CA VAL A 221 10.79 16.95 9.98
C VAL A 221 9.54 17.42 9.26
N TRP A 222 9.59 17.41 7.93
CA TRP A 222 8.41 17.65 7.09
C TRP A 222 7.72 16.35 6.68
N ALA A 223 8.25 15.19 7.07
CA ALA A 223 7.62 13.87 6.87
C ALA A 223 7.19 13.64 5.41
N GLN A 224 8.08 13.94 4.45
CA GLN A 224 7.82 13.80 3.02
C GLN A 224 6.75 14.77 2.48
N MET A 225 6.48 15.86 3.19
CA MET A 225 5.73 17.00 2.64
C MET A 225 6.67 17.86 1.77
N GLY A 226 6.33 18.01 0.49
CA GLY A 226 7.00 18.91 -0.44
C GLY A 226 7.87 18.22 -1.48
N LEU A 227 8.78 19.00 -2.10
CA LEU A 227 9.76 18.50 -3.06
C LEU A 227 10.89 17.78 -2.33
N LEU A 228 11.28 16.63 -2.88
CA LEU A 228 12.38 15.82 -2.39
C LEU A 228 12.76 14.79 -3.47
N TYR A 229 14.02 14.35 -3.46
CA TYR A 229 14.53 13.34 -4.37
C TYR A 229 15.04 12.13 -3.58
N ARG A 230 14.31 11.03 -3.67
CA ARG A 230 14.62 9.78 -2.97
C ARG A 230 14.90 8.70 -3.97
N ASP A 231 16.16 8.58 -4.34
CA ASP A 231 16.57 7.40 -5.09
C ASP A 231 16.79 6.21 -4.15
N ARG A 232 16.86 5.04 -4.79
CA ARG A 232 17.07 3.77 -4.09
C ARG A 232 18.41 3.76 -3.35
N ASP A 233 19.47 4.27 -3.97
CA ASP A 233 20.81 4.25 -3.37
C ASP A 233 20.88 5.08 -2.09
N LEU A 234 20.26 6.27 -2.06
CA LEU A 234 20.17 7.08 -0.84
C LEU A 234 19.41 6.34 0.26
N ARG A 235 18.25 5.75 -0.06
CA ARG A 235 17.44 5.01 0.93
C ARG A 235 18.17 3.81 1.49
N GLU A 236 18.91 3.09 0.66
CA GLU A 236 19.67 1.89 1.03
C GLU A 236 21.08 2.20 1.54
N SER A 237 21.49 3.48 1.66
CA SER A 237 22.81 3.92 2.16
C SER A 237 22.89 4.14 3.67
N TRP A 238 21.76 3.99 4.38
CA TRP A 238 21.68 4.16 5.82
C TRP A 238 22.23 2.93 6.55
N ALA A 239 22.84 3.15 7.70
CA ALA A 239 23.41 2.09 8.52
C ALA A 239 22.31 1.14 8.99
N VAL A 240 22.50 -0.16 8.73
CA VAL A 240 21.69 -1.21 9.31
C VAL A 240 22.10 -1.36 10.77
N THR A 241 21.11 -1.32 11.67
CA THR A 241 21.35 -1.46 13.10
C THR A 241 20.43 -2.52 13.69
N GLU A 242 20.98 -3.41 14.51
CA GLU A 242 20.17 -4.32 15.33
C GLU A 242 19.61 -3.55 16.53
N SER A 243 18.43 -2.95 16.35
CA SER A 243 17.70 -2.30 17.44
C SER A 243 16.24 -2.78 17.42
N PRO A 244 15.96 -3.93 18.05
CA PRO A 244 14.69 -4.61 17.88
C PRO A 244 13.49 -3.72 18.22
N GLY A 245 12.58 -3.51 17.25
CA GLY A 245 11.39 -2.67 17.39
C GLY A 245 11.60 -1.17 17.15
N SER A 246 12.81 -0.75 16.80
CA SER A 246 13.09 0.61 16.33
C SER A 246 12.57 0.86 14.92
N PHE A 247 12.57 2.12 14.49
CA PHE A 247 12.31 2.48 13.10
C PHE A 247 13.33 1.87 12.13
N VAL A 248 14.61 1.85 12.50
CA VAL A 248 15.69 1.35 11.64
C VAL A 248 15.56 -0.16 11.42
N ASP A 249 15.32 -0.91 12.49
CA ASP A 249 15.03 -2.35 12.43
C ASP A 249 13.80 -2.64 11.56
N TYR A 250 12.82 -1.74 11.60
CA TYR A 250 11.61 -1.86 10.79
C TYR A 250 11.84 -1.60 9.30
N GLU A 251 12.57 -0.54 8.93
CA GLU A 251 12.93 -0.27 7.54
C GLU A 251 13.81 -1.39 6.96
N HIS A 252 14.79 -1.89 7.72
CA HIS A 252 15.59 -3.04 7.33
C HIS A 252 14.72 -4.28 7.08
N ARG A 253 13.74 -4.53 7.97
CA ARG A 253 12.76 -5.59 7.76
C ARG A 253 11.95 -5.37 6.47
N LEU A 254 11.50 -4.16 6.16
CA LEU A 254 10.78 -3.88 4.91
C LEU A 254 11.65 -4.16 3.68
N TYR A 255 12.93 -3.77 3.73
CA TYR A 255 13.91 -4.05 2.68
C TYR A 255 14.07 -5.56 2.45
N GLU A 256 14.35 -6.32 3.51
CA GLU A 256 14.53 -7.78 3.43
C GLU A 256 13.27 -8.50 2.93
N GLU A 257 12.10 -8.09 3.41
CA GLU A 257 10.82 -8.66 2.96
C GLU A 257 10.58 -8.37 1.49
N THR A 258 10.85 -7.15 1.04
CA THR A 258 10.74 -6.73 -0.37
C THR A 258 11.65 -7.59 -1.25
N LEU A 259 12.94 -7.66 -0.91
CA LEU A 259 13.91 -8.44 -1.68
C LEU A 259 13.57 -9.93 -1.73
N ARG A 260 13.22 -10.53 -0.59
CA ARG A 260 13.02 -11.99 -0.50
C ARG A 260 11.69 -12.43 -1.11
N LYS A 261 10.65 -11.61 -1.05
CA LYS A 261 9.28 -12.03 -1.38
C LYS A 261 8.66 -11.35 -2.58
N TYR A 262 9.02 -10.11 -2.89
CA TYR A 262 8.32 -9.29 -3.87
C TYR A 262 9.17 -8.92 -5.09
N ALA A 263 10.47 -8.73 -4.90
CA ALA A 263 11.38 -8.39 -5.99
C ALA A 263 11.34 -9.44 -7.11
N GLY A 264 11.26 -8.97 -8.36
CA GLY A 264 11.14 -9.81 -9.55
C GLY A 264 9.73 -10.36 -9.81
N LYS A 265 8.72 -9.87 -9.09
CA LYS A 265 7.29 -10.20 -9.30
C LYS A 265 6.46 -8.98 -9.66
N GLU A 266 7.10 -7.87 -9.98
CA GLU A 266 6.46 -6.67 -10.48
C GLU A 266 5.73 -6.98 -11.81
N PRO A 267 4.62 -6.29 -12.13
CA PRO A 267 4.00 -6.45 -13.44
C PRO A 267 4.91 -5.92 -14.55
N ASP A 268 4.88 -6.56 -15.73
CA ASP A 268 5.67 -6.16 -16.90
C ASP A 268 5.34 -4.73 -17.37
N GLU A 269 4.08 -4.31 -17.17
CA GLU A 269 3.61 -2.96 -17.44
C GLU A 269 2.99 -2.35 -16.18
N VAL A 270 3.38 -1.10 -15.91
CA VAL A 270 2.88 -0.31 -14.79
C VAL A 270 2.25 0.96 -15.38
N TYR A 271 0.98 1.18 -15.07
CA TYR A 271 0.34 2.45 -15.36
C TYR A 271 0.90 3.50 -14.39
N PRO A 272 1.45 4.64 -14.86
CA PRO A 272 2.01 5.64 -13.96
C PRO A 272 0.97 6.17 -12.97
N ASP A 273 1.34 6.31 -11.70
CA ASP A 273 0.45 6.85 -10.66
C ASP A 273 0.00 8.28 -11.00
N TYR A 274 0.88 9.02 -11.69
CA TYR A 274 0.63 10.35 -12.21
C TYR A 274 0.88 10.38 -13.70
N ILE A 275 -0.22 10.46 -14.45
CA ILE A 275 -0.16 10.69 -15.88
C ILE A 275 -0.58 12.12 -16.19
N PHE A 276 0.18 12.78 -17.06
CA PHE A 276 -0.20 14.09 -17.53
C PHE A 276 -1.38 13.96 -18.51
N MET A 277 -2.42 14.77 -18.28
CA MET A 277 -3.57 14.92 -19.16
C MET A 277 -3.78 16.40 -19.46
N ASP A 278 -4.32 16.71 -20.63
CA ASP A 278 -4.83 18.05 -20.88
C ASP A 278 -5.94 18.40 -19.88
N THR A 279 -6.03 19.67 -19.49
CA THR A 279 -6.94 20.14 -18.42
C THR A 279 -8.38 19.68 -18.63
N SER A 280 -8.91 19.79 -19.86
CA SER A 280 -10.28 19.38 -20.17
C SER A 280 -10.51 17.87 -20.02
N ALA A 281 -9.51 17.06 -20.38
CA ALA A 281 -9.55 15.61 -20.23
C ALA A 281 -9.45 15.21 -18.75
N ALA A 282 -8.57 15.87 -17.98
CA ALA A 282 -8.44 15.67 -16.54
C ALA A 282 -9.74 16.00 -15.80
N GLU A 283 -10.38 17.13 -16.14
CA GLU A 283 -11.67 17.53 -15.57
C GLU A 283 -12.81 16.56 -15.93
N GLU A 284 -12.83 16.06 -17.17
CA GLU A 284 -13.81 15.04 -17.59
C GLU A 284 -13.60 13.72 -16.83
N ALA A 285 -12.35 13.24 -16.76
CA ALA A 285 -12.02 12.04 -16.01
C ALA A 285 -12.40 12.17 -14.52
N ALA A 286 -12.13 13.31 -13.89
CA ALA A 286 -12.49 13.57 -12.50
C ALA A 286 -14.02 13.53 -12.27
N ARG A 287 -14.82 14.08 -13.20
CA ARG A 287 -16.29 14.01 -13.12
C ARG A 287 -16.83 12.59 -13.31
N LEU A 288 -16.21 11.80 -14.17
CA LEU A 288 -16.60 10.40 -14.42
C LEU A 288 -16.20 9.48 -13.27
N LYS A 289 -15.04 9.75 -12.65
CA LYS A 289 -14.45 8.90 -11.62
C LYS A 289 -15.37 8.65 -10.42
N VAL A 290 -15.93 9.69 -9.83
CA VAL A 290 -16.72 9.59 -8.59
C VAL A 290 -17.88 8.60 -8.71
N PRO A 291 -18.83 8.75 -9.67
CA PRO A 291 -19.95 7.81 -9.77
C PRO A 291 -19.51 6.41 -10.21
N ILE A 292 -18.44 6.28 -11.01
CA ILE A 292 -17.87 4.98 -11.38
C ILE A 292 -17.33 4.27 -10.14
N ASP A 293 -16.51 4.94 -9.33
CA ASP A 293 -15.93 4.38 -8.11
C ASP A 293 -17.01 3.97 -7.12
N GLU A 294 -18.00 4.84 -6.86
CA GLU A 294 -19.13 4.54 -5.97
C GLU A 294 -19.91 3.30 -6.43
N TYR A 295 -20.16 3.18 -7.74
CA TYR A 295 -20.82 2.03 -8.33
C TYR A 295 -19.97 0.76 -8.17
N ILE A 296 -18.66 0.83 -8.42
CA ILE A 296 -17.74 -0.29 -8.21
C ILE A 296 -17.77 -0.73 -6.75
N GLN A 297 -17.51 0.16 -5.80
CA GLN A 297 -17.45 -0.17 -4.37
C GLN A 297 -18.75 -0.79 -3.87
N THR A 298 -19.89 -0.19 -4.22
CA THR A 298 -21.21 -0.70 -3.83
C THR A 298 -21.44 -2.12 -4.35
N ASN A 299 -21.12 -2.38 -5.62
CA ASN A 299 -21.31 -3.71 -6.21
C ASN A 299 -20.29 -4.73 -5.68
N LEU A 300 -19.04 -4.34 -5.41
CA LEU A 300 -18.05 -5.21 -4.80
C LEU A 300 -18.57 -5.77 -3.46
N VAL A 301 -19.09 -4.91 -2.59
CA VAL A 301 -19.68 -5.33 -1.30
C VAL A 301 -20.86 -6.28 -1.53
N GLN A 302 -21.75 -5.98 -2.48
CA GLN A 302 -22.90 -6.84 -2.79
C GLN A 302 -22.49 -8.23 -3.30
N PHE A 303 -21.46 -8.31 -4.16
CA PHE A 303 -20.92 -9.57 -4.63
C PHE A 303 -20.24 -10.37 -3.51
N ILE A 304 -19.46 -9.70 -2.66
CA ILE A 304 -18.75 -10.38 -1.57
C ILE A 304 -19.72 -10.92 -0.52
N THR A 305 -20.73 -10.12 -0.15
CA THR A 305 -21.77 -10.51 0.81
C THR A 305 -22.79 -11.49 0.25
N GLY A 306 -22.81 -11.69 -1.08
CA GLY A 306 -23.74 -12.60 -1.76
C GLY A 306 -25.14 -12.03 -1.99
N VAL A 307 -25.31 -10.71 -1.85
CA VAL A 307 -26.52 -10.00 -2.30
C VAL A 307 -26.64 -10.08 -3.83
N LYS A 308 -25.49 -10.05 -4.52
CA LYS A 308 -25.37 -10.30 -5.96
C LYS A 308 -24.56 -11.56 -6.23
N ASP A 309 -24.91 -12.26 -7.29
CA ASP A 309 -24.18 -13.39 -7.82
C ASP A 309 -23.18 -12.96 -8.91
N THR A 310 -21.92 -13.33 -8.72
CA THR A 310 -20.80 -13.00 -9.63
C THR A 310 -20.87 -13.62 -11.04
N VAL A 311 -21.90 -14.43 -11.34
CA VAL A 311 -22.16 -14.99 -12.66
C VAL A 311 -23.47 -14.43 -13.20
N ALA A 312 -24.56 -14.52 -12.44
CA ALA A 312 -25.88 -14.10 -12.90
C ALA A 312 -26.01 -12.58 -13.05
N ASP A 313 -25.43 -11.81 -12.13
CA ASP A 313 -25.56 -10.35 -12.10
C ASP A 313 -24.35 -9.62 -12.71
N TRP A 314 -23.38 -10.36 -13.26
CA TRP A 314 -22.13 -9.78 -13.78
C TRP A 314 -22.37 -8.92 -15.02
N ASP A 315 -23.17 -9.40 -15.96
CA ASP A 315 -23.44 -8.67 -17.21
C ASP A 315 -24.20 -7.36 -16.94
N ASP A 316 -25.14 -7.37 -16.00
CA ASP A 316 -25.86 -6.18 -15.55
C ASP A 316 -24.93 -5.17 -14.86
N TYR A 317 -23.98 -5.65 -14.04
CA TYR A 317 -22.94 -4.82 -13.45
C TYR A 317 -22.06 -4.15 -14.51
N VAL A 318 -21.60 -4.91 -15.51
CA VAL A 318 -20.81 -4.38 -16.63
C VAL A 318 -21.63 -3.38 -17.45
N ALA A 319 -22.92 -3.64 -17.67
CA ALA A 319 -23.81 -2.71 -18.36
C ALA A 319 -23.98 -1.39 -17.59
N GLY A 320 -24.09 -1.45 -16.25
CA GLY A 320 -24.13 -0.26 -15.41
C GLY A 320 -22.87 0.60 -15.49
N LEU A 321 -21.67 -0.03 -15.50
CA LEU A 321 -20.40 0.68 -15.72
C LEU A 321 -20.37 1.41 -17.07
N LYS A 322 -20.91 0.79 -18.13
CA LYS A 322 -21.03 1.42 -19.45
C LYS A 322 -21.98 2.62 -19.45
N GLN A 323 -23.10 2.53 -18.73
CA GLN A 323 -24.03 3.66 -18.57
C GLN A 323 -23.37 4.83 -17.85
N LEU A 324 -22.49 4.54 -16.88
CA LEU A 324 -21.64 5.50 -16.18
C LEU A 324 -20.43 5.98 -17.00
N LYS A 325 -20.36 5.61 -18.30
CA LYS A 325 -19.32 6.03 -19.24
C LYS A 325 -17.92 5.55 -18.87
N LEU A 326 -17.79 4.35 -18.30
CA LEU A 326 -16.49 3.72 -18.07
C LEU A 326 -15.64 3.66 -19.34
N ASP A 327 -16.24 3.34 -20.50
CA ASP A 327 -15.49 3.28 -21.77
C ASP A 327 -14.82 4.62 -22.11
N ARG A 328 -15.51 5.74 -21.85
CA ARG A 328 -14.97 7.09 -22.06
C ARG A 328 -13.87 7.42 -21.05
N TYR A 329 -14.07 7.05 -19.79
CA TYR A 329 -13.04 7.20 -18.76
C TYR A 329 -11.76 6.44 -19.14
N MET A 330 -11.89 5.18 -19.58
CA MET A 330 -10.76 4.37 -20.03
C MET A 330 -10.09 4.94 -21.28
N GLU A 331 -10.85 5.46 -22.25
CA GLU A 331 -10.31 6.12 -23.44
C GLU A 331 -9.44 7.34 -23.08
N ILE A 332 -9.90 8.19 -22.15
CA ILE A 332 -9.13 9.36 -21.67
C ILE A 332 -7.78 8.91 -21.09
N HIS A 333 -7.81 7.90 -20.22
CA HIS A 333 -6.61 7.35 -19.59
C HIS A 333 -5.68 6.67 -20.61
N GLN A 334 -6.24 5.93 -21.57
CA GLN A 334 -5.45 5.26 -22.62
C GLN A 334 -4.75 6.28 -23.52
N ASN A 335 -5.44 7.35 -23.94
CA ASN A 335 -4.83 8.41 -24.75
C ASN A 335 -3.67 9.09 -24.00
N ALA A 336 -3.83 9.31 -22.69
CA ALA A 336 -2.76 9.85 -21.86
C ALA A 336 -1.56 8.88 -21.76
N TYR A 337 -1.81 7.57 -21.62
CA TYR A 337 -0.79 6.52 -21.59
C TYR A 337 -0.03 6.39 -22.89
N ASP A 338 -0.73 6.41 -24.02
CA ASP A 338 -0.11 6.35 -25.35
C ASP A 338 0.78 7.59 -25.59
N ALA A 339 0.32 8.77 -25.19
CA ALA A 339 1.12 10.00 -25.26
C ALA A 339 2.34 9.98 -24.33
N TYR A 340 2.20 9.38 -23.14
CA TYR A 340 3.30 9.18 -22.20
C TYR A 340 4.37 8.24 -22.79
N LYS A 341 3.97 7.13 -23.39
CA LYS A 341 4.89 6.13 -24.00
C LYS A 341 5.65 6.64 -25.23
N GLN A 342 5.18 7.70 -25.87
CA GLN A 342 5.85 8.30 -27.04
C GLN A 342 6.97 9.28 -26.66
N LYS A 343 7.07 9.68 -25.39
CA LYS A 343 8.11 10.55 -24.85
C LYS A 343 9.21 9.72 -24.20
#